data_AF-A0A804LZN5-F1
#
_entry.id   AF-A0A804LZN5-F1
#
_cell.length_a   1.000
_cell.length_b   1.000
_cell.length_c   1.000
_cell.angle_alpha   90.00
_cell.angle_beta   90.00
_cell.angle_gamma   90.00
#
_symmetry.space_group_name_H-M   'P 1'
#
loop_
_entity.id
_entity.type
_entity.pdbx_description
1 polymer ?
#
loop_
_entity_poly.entity_id
_entity_poly.type
_entity_poly.pdbx_seq_one_letter_code
_entity_poly.pdbx_strand_id
1 'polypeptide(L)'
;MGRINMKGLDGIQGPIYVGTGCVFRRHALYGYDAPTTTKPPSKTCNCWPKSCCLCCGSKRKCSKAKKKQEHQKKVKCRNASKQVHALEVAGRETAPPVPREKFEKRFGQSDAFLASTLQDNGEGCRFDMLKSLDDCIHVLSCGYENKTQWGKEVGWIYGSVTEDILTGFKMHCHGWRSVYCMPKRPAFKGSAPINLTDRLHQVLRWALGSVEIFLSKHCQNGTGIDVV
;
A
#
# COMPACT_ATOMS: atom_id res chain seq x y z
N MET A 1 -22.70 -8.89 27.91
CA MET A 1 -22.20 -7.81 27.03
C MET A 1 -21.86 -8.40 25.69
N GLY A 2 -22.51 -7.96 24.60
CA GLY A 2 -22.29 -8.51 23.27
C GLY A 2 -20.87 -8.22 22.80
N ARG A 3 -20.10 -9.26 22.47
CA ARG A 3 -18.78 -9.11 21.85
C ARG A 3 -18.99 -8.61 20.43
N ILE A 4 -18.66 -7.34 20.16
CA ILE A 4 -18.67 -6.80 18.79
C ILE A 4 -17.70 -7.65 17.95
N ASN A 5 -18.21 -8.29 16.92
CA ASN A 5 -17.41 -9.16 16.06
C ASN A 5 -16.82 -8.35 14.91
N MET A 6 -15.52 -8.05 14.98
CA MET A 6 -14.82 -7.28 13.95
C MET A 6 -14.77 -7.99 12.59
N LYS A 7 -15.10 -9.30 12.49
CA LYS A 7 -15.21 -10.00 11.20
C LYS A 7 -16.23 -9.37 10.25
N GLY A 8 -17.20 -8.62 10.75
CA GLY A 8 -18.15 -7.90 9.89
C GLY A 8 -17.47 -6.92 8.93
N LEU A 9 -16.34 -6.34 9.34
CA LEU A 9 -15.60 -5.36 8.54
C LEU A 9 -14.82 -6.01 7.37
N ASP A 10 -14.53 -7.31 7.45
CA ASP A 10 -13.84 -8.05 6.38
C ASP A 10 -14.63 -8.07 5.07
N GLY A 11 -15.95 -7.89 5.12
CA GLY A 11 -16.81 -7.79 3.94
C GLY A 11 -16.63 -6.51 3.13
N ILE A 12 -15.99 -5.48 3.71
CA ILE A 12 -15.77 -4.17 3.08
C ILE A 12 -14.28 -4.05 2.72
N GLN A 13 -13.46 -3.58 3.67
CA GLN A 13 -12.02 -3.38 3.49
C GLN A 13 -11.18 -4.05 4.60
N GLY A 14 -11.84 -4.63 5.62
CA GLY A 14 -11.22 -5.19 6.81
C GLY A 14 -11.14 -4.19 7.97
N PRO A 15 -10.75 -4.65 9.17
CA PRO A 15 -10.58 -3.78 10.34
C PRO A 15 -9.37 -2.86 10.21
N ILE A 16 -9.43 -1.68 10.82
CA ILE A 16 -8.28 -0.78 10.95
C ILE A 16 -7.31 -1.33 12.01
N TYR A 17 -6.02 -1.04 11.86
CA TYR A 17 -5.00 -1.40 12.84
C TYR A 17 -5.19 -0.67 14.17
N VAL A 18 -5.06 -1.39 15.28
CA VAL A 18 -5.29 -0.90 16.66
C VAL A 18 -4.15 -1.30 17.62
N GLY A 19 -2.92 -1.31 17.12
CA GLY A 19 -1.72 -1.35 17.95
C GLY A 19 -1.09 -2.73 18.22
N THR A 20 -1.81 -3.85 18.07
CA THR A 20 -1.23 -5.18 18.35
C THR A 20 -1.78 -6.31 17.48
N GLY A 21 -1.01 -7.40 17.35
CA GLY A 21 -1.47 -8.65 16.76
C GLY A 21 -1.64 -8.62 15.23
N CYS A 22 -0.86 -7.81 14.52
CA CYS A 22 -0.98 -7.65 13.08
C CYS A 22 0.31 -8.03 12.34
N VAL A 23 0.14 -8.55 11.12
CA VAL A 23 1.22 -8.86 10.19
C VAL A 23 1.06 -7.96 8.97
N PHE A 24 2.04 -7.11 8.73
CA PHE A 24 1.99 -6.12 7.66
C PHE A 24 2.72 -6.60 6.42
N ARG A 25 2.18 -6.24 5.25
CA ARG A 25 2.94 -6.38 3.99
C ARG A 25 3.92 -5.22 3.90
N ARG A 26 5.20 -5.54 3.67
CA ARG A 26 6.30 -4.55 3.59
C ARG A 26 6.00 -3.39 2.62
N HIS A 27 5.53 -3.70 1.41
CA HIS A 27 5.17 -2.70 0.40
C HIS A 27 4.09 -1.72 0.87
N ALA A 28 3.15 -2.19 1.69
CA ALA A 28 2.10 -1.34 2.23
C ALA A 28 2.66 -0.34 3.26
N LEU A 29 3.59 -0.79 4.11
CA LEU A 29 4.34 0.09 5.03
C LEU A 29 5.22 1.08 4.27
N TYR A 30 5.74 0.73 3.10
CA TYR A 30 6.50 1.67 2.28
C TYR A 30 5.62 2.70 1.53
N GLY A 31 4.30 2.65 1.70
CA GLY A 31 3.35 3.57 1.09
C GLY A 31 3.15 3.34 -0.41
N TYR A 32 3.40 2.13 -0.91
CA TYR A 32 2.99 1.77 -2.27
C TYR A 32 1.49 1.49 -2.31
N ASP A 33 0.84 1.81 -3.42
CA ASP A 33 -0.56 1.46 -3.63
C ASP A 33 -0.75 -0.06 -3.72
N ALA A 34 -1.91 -0.53 -3.29
CA ALA A 34 -2.28 -1.92 -3.44
C ALA A 34 -2.30 -2.31 -4.93
N PRO A 35 -1.81 -3.50 -5.29
CA PRO A 35 -1.89 -3.98 -6.67
C PRO A 35 -3.34 -3.94 -7.15
N THR A 36 -3.56 -3.29 -8.29
CA THR A 36 -4.88 -3.26 -8.93
C THR A 36 -5.21 -4.66 -9.40
N THR A 37 -5.97 -5.41 -8.60
CA THR A 37 -6.61 -6.62 -9.11
C THR A 37 -7.67 -6.14 -10.08
N THR A 38 -7.42 -6.26 -11.39
CA THR A 38 -8.48 -6.16 -12.39
C THR A 38 -9.50 -7.22 -12.04
N LYS A 39 -10.58 -6.81 -11.34
CA LYS A 39 -11.71 -7.71 -11.13
C LYS A 39 -12.16 -8.12 -12.54
N PRO A 40 -12.29 -9.41 -12.85
CA PRO A 40 -12.90 -9.80 -14.11
C PRO A 40 -14.25 -9.08 -14.20
N PRO A 41 -14.62 -8.55 -15.39
CA PRO A 41 -15.87 -7.82 -15.54
C PRO A 41 -16.99 -8.65 -14.92
N SER A 42 -17.69 -8.06 -13.96
CA SER A 42 -18.78 -8.72 -13.26
C SER A 42 -19.72 -9.31 -14.31
N LYS A 43 -19.84 -10.64 -14.35
CA LYS A 43 -20.74 -11.35 -15.27
C LYS A 43 -22.21 -11.22 -14.87
N THR A 44 -22.54 -10.39 -13.89
CA THR A 44 -23.91 -10.11 -13.52
C THR A 44 -24.28 -8.73 -14.04
N CYS A 45 -24.87 -8.65 -15.24
CA CYS A 45 -25.91 -7.64 -15.39
C CYS A 45 -27.02 -8.02 -14.42
N ASN A 46 -27.58 -7.06 -13.70
CA ASN A 46 -28.79 -7.24 -12.89
C ASN A 46 -30.04 -7.47 -13.79
N CYS A 47 -29.87 -8.14 -14.92
CA CYS A 47 -30.98 -8.57 -15.74
C CYS A 47 -31.65 -9.73 -15.00
N TRP A 48 -32.86 -9.47 -14.50
CA TRP A 48 -33.72 -10.44 -13.83
C TRP A 48 -33.86 -11.77 -14.59
N PRO A 49 -34.19 -12.86 -13.87
CA PRO A 49 -34.05 -14.21 -14.40
C PRO A 49 -35.09 -14.54 -15.48
N LYS A 50 -34.59 -15.02 -16.63
CA LYS A 50 -35.19 -16.03 -17.53
C LYS A 50 -36.43 -15.67 -18.40
N SER A 51 -36.57 -14.47 -18.95
CA SER A 51 -37.42 -14.31 -20.16
C SER A 51 -37.06 -13.21 -21.17
N CYS A 52 -35.92 -12.51 -21.04
CA CYS A 52 -35.56 -11.42 -21.95
C CYS A 52 -34.27 -11.69 -22.74
N CYS A 53 -34.23 -12.80 -23.50
CA CYS A 53 -33.18 -13.12 -24.47
C CYS A 53 -33.66 -12.99 -25.93
N LEU A 54 -34.52 -12.01 -26.22
CA LEU A 54 -34.86 -11.58 -27.59
C LEU A 54 -34.16 -10.27 -28.00
N CYS A 55 -33.27 -9.72 -27.15
CA CYS A 55 -32.55 -8.46 -27.40
C CYS A 55 -31.06 -8.62 -27.78
N CYS A 56 -30.62 -9.83 -28.14
CA CYS A 56 -29.31 -10.07 -28.77
C CYS A 56 -29.41 -10.53 -30.23
N GLY A 57 -30.57 -10.33 -30.86
CA GLY A 57 -30.88 -10.70 -32.24
C GLY A 57 -30.68 -9.60 -33.30
N SER A 58 -30.11 -8.44 -32.97
CA SER A 58 -30.02 -7.33 -33.92
C SER A 58 -28.60 -7.00 -34.33
N LYS A 59 -28.29 -7.41 -35.57
CA LYS A 59 -27.30 -6.87 -36.50
C LYS A 59 -26.85 -5.45 -36.13
N ARG A 60 -25.69 -5.31 -35.50
CA ARG A 60 -24.94 -4.05 -35.52
C ARG A 60 -23.59 -4.28 -36.18
N LYS A 61 -23.50 -3.72 -37.40
CA LYS A 61 -22.25 -3.48 -38.13
C LYS A 61 -21.25 -2.83 -37.18
N CYS A 62 -20.16 -3.52 -36.84
CA CYS A 62 -18.94 -2.84 -36.44
C CYS A 62 -18.15 -2.56 -37.72
N SER A 63 -18.39 -1.38 -38.27
CA SER A 63 -17.68 -0.83 -39.42
C SER A 63 -16.17 -0.88 -39.21
N LYS A 64 -15.48 -1.30 -40.28
CA LYS A 64 -14.03 -1.16 -40.48
C LYS A 64 -13.53 0.21 -39.98
N ALA A 65 -12.85 0.23 -38.84
CA ALA A 65 -11.98 1.33 -38.46
C ALA A 65 -10.64 1.16 -39.20
N LYS A 66 -10.28 2.21 -39.92
CA LYS A 66 -9.20 2.30 -40.92
C LYS A 66 -7.83 1.88 -40.37
N LYS A 67 -7.11 1.08 -41.17
CA LYS A 67 -5.64 1.10 -41.24
C LYS A 67 -5.19 2.54 -41.49
N LYS A 68 -4.52 3.15 -40.52
CA LYS A 68 -3.72 4.35 -40.74
C LYS A 68 -2.29 3.88 -41.01
N GLN A 69 -1.98 3.70 -42.30
CA GLN A 69 -0.60 3.80 -42.78
C GLN A 69 -0.24 5.28 -42.68
N GLU A 70 0.72 5.63 -41.82
CA GLU A 70 1.29 6.96 -41.80
C GLU A 70 2.81 6.83 -41.97
N HIS A 71 3.21 7.24 -43.17
CA HIS A 71 4.51 7.69 -43.64
C HIS A 71 5.79 7.30 -42.88
N GLN A 72 6.61 6.54 -43.61
CA GLN A 72 8.06 6.64 -43.58
C GLN A 72 8.51 8.11 -43.53
N LYS A 73 9.25 8.46 -42.48
CA LYS A 73 10.30 9.47 -42.58
C LYS A 73 11.59 8.86 -42.05
N LYS A 74 12.40 8.35 -42.97
CA LYS A 74 13.81 8.02 -42.75
C LYS A 74 14.54 9.31 -42.41
N VAL A 75 15.11 9.38 -41.21
CA VAL A 75 16.25 10.27 -40.90
C VAL A 75 17.38 9.36 -40.41
N LYS A 76 18.58 9.64 -40.91
CA LYS A 76 19.76 8.78 -40.99
C LYS A 76 20.84 9.25 -40.01
N CYS A 77 21.46 8.28 -39.31
CA CYS A 77 22.81 8.25 -38.68
C CYS A 77 23.13 9.29 -37.57
N ARG A 78 23.98 9.05 -36.55
CA ARG A 78 25.13 8.12 -36.39
C ARG A 78 25.54 8.03 -34.89
N ASN A 79 25.91 6.83 -34.45
CA ASN A 79 26.85 6.37 -33.40
C ASN A 79 27.19 7.23 -32.15
N ALA A 80 27.05 6.64 -30.95
CA ALA A 80 28.18 6.38 -30.03
C ALA A 80 27.75 5.55 -28.77
N SER A 81 28.42 4.40 -28.62
CA SER A 81 28.75 3.59 -27.43
C SER A 81 28.13 3.89 -26.05
N LYS A 82 27.56 2.84 -25.45
CA LYS A 82 28.03 2.22 -24.17
C LYS A 82 27.25 0.92 -23.92
N GLN A 83 27.94 -0.22 -24.04
CA GLN A 83 27.50 -1.51 -23.50
C GLN A 83 27.75 -1.49 -21.99
N VAL A 84 26.70 -1.69 -21.20
CA VAL A 84 26.83 -2.22 -19.84
C VAL A 84 25.80 -3.33 -19.71
N HIS A 85 26.33 -4.53 -19.46
CA HIS A 85 25.61 -5.73 -19.07
C HIS A 85 24.58 -5.44 -17.98
N ALA A 86 23.30 -5.67 -18.24
CA ALA A 86 22.29 -5.86 -17.21
C ALA A 86 21.34 -6.96 -17.68
N LEU A 87 21.35 -8.04 -16.89
CA LEU A 87 20.58 -9.26 -17.05
C LEU A 87 19.09 -8.94 -17.17
N GLU A 88 18.50 -9.29 -18.31
CA GLU A 88 17.06 -9.20 -18.54
C GLU A 88 16.34 -10.23 -17.65
N VAL A 89 15.50 -9.75 -16.73
CA VAL A 89 14.40 -10.55 -16.20
C VAL A 89 13.13 -10.06 -16.90
N ALA A 90 12.54 -10.98 -17.66
CA ALA A 90 11.39 -10.77 -18.50
C ALA A 90 10.13 -10.42 -17.71
N GLY A 91 9.34 -9.47 -18.24
CA GLY A 91 7.89 -9.49 -18.08
C GLY A 91 7.29 -8.70 -16.92
N ARG A 92 7.58 -7.40 -16.82
CA ARG A 92 6.61 -6.45 -16.24
C ARG A 92 6.84 -5.10 -16.89
N GLU A 93 5.76 -4.47 -17.37
CA GLU A 93 5.78 -3.13 -17.95
C GLU A 93 6.58 -2.20 -17.02
N THR A 94 7.81 -1.90 -17.43
CA THR A 94 8.74 -1.08 -16.69
C THR A 94 8.18 0.33 -16.73
N ALA A 95 7.54 0.73 -15.63
CA ALA A 95 7.34 2.13 -15.33
C ALA A 95 8.67 2.87 -15.57
N PRO A 96 8.64 4.09 -16.13
CA PRO A 96 9.86 4.82 -16.46
C PRO A 96 10.78 4.87 -15.22
N PRO A 97 12.11 4.73 -15.40
CA PRO A 97 13.05 4.69 -14.30
C PRO A 97 12.85 5.95 -13.46
N VAL A 98 12.31 5.75 -12.25
CA VAL A 98 11.99 6.87 -11.36
C VAL A 98 13.33 7.51 -10.96
N PRO A 99 13.49 8.84 -11.06
CA PRO A 99 14.76 9.49 -10.75
C PRO A 99 15.25 9.13 -9.35
N ARG A 100 16.53 8.78 -9.20
CA ARG A 100 17.15 8.40 -7.90
C ARG A 100 16.87 9.42 -6.80
N GLU A 101 16.93 10.71 -7.13
CA GLU A 101 16.63 11.79 -6.19
C GLU A 101 15.24 11.68 -5.55
N LYS A 102 14.22 11.17 -6.27
CA LYS A 102 12.87 10.99 -5.73
C LYS A 102 12.84 9.84 -4.72
N PHE A 103 13.62 8.79 -4.98
CA PHE A 103 13.75 7.65 -4.08
C PHE A 103 14.53 8.02 -2.83
N GLU A 104 15.63 8.75 -2.96
CA GLU A 104 16.42 9.21 -1.82
C GLU A 104 15.61 10.15 -0.90
N LYS A 105 14.84 11.07 -1.49
CA LYS A 105 13.91 11.92 -0.72
C LYS A 105 12.81 11.12 -0.04
N ARG A 106 12.46 9.94 -0.54
CA ARG A 106 11.40 9.11 0.02
C ARG A 106 11.92 8.19 1.13
N PHE A 107 12.99 7.45 0.86
CA PHE A 107 13.50 6.37 1.71
C PHE A 107 14.81 6.68 2.44
N GLY A 108 15.54 7.71 2.03
CA GLY A 108 16.87 8.04 2.55
C GLY A 108 18.00 7.63 1.59
N GLN A 109 19.24 7.82 2.04
CA GLN A 109 20.44 7.78 1.19
C GLN A 109 21.11 6.40 1.10
N SER A 110 20.62 5.38 1.81
CA SER A 110 21.21 4.04 1.72
C SER A 110 20.83 3.35 0.40
N ASP A 111 21.83 3.12 -0.46
CA ASP A 111 21.68 2.40 -1.73
C ASP A 111 21.25 0.94 -1.51
N ALA A 112 21.79 0.28 -0.47
CA ALA A 112 21.47 -1.12 -0.18
C ALA A 112 20.04 -1.26 0.35
N PHE A 113 19.60 -0.35 1.23
CA PHE A 113 18.20 -0.28 1.63
C PHE A 113 17.30 -0.01 0.42
N LEU A 114 17.64 0.97 -0.42
CA LEU A 114 16.88 1.31 -1.62
C LEU A 114 16.69 0.09 -2.55
N ALA A 115 17.78 -0.63 -2.82
CA ALA A 115 17.76 -1.83 -3.65
C ALA A 115 16.85 -2.91 -3.05
N SER A 116 16.83 -3.06 -1.72
CA SER A 116 15.95 -4.00 -1.02
C SER A 116 14.46 -3.64 -1.16
N THR A 117 14.13 -2.35 -1.23
CA THR A 117 12.73 -1.91 -1.39
C THR A 117 12.13 -2.22 -2.76
N LEU A 118 12.98 -2.38 -3.78
CA LEU A 118 12.57 -2.69 -5.15
C LEU A 118 12.35 -4.19 -5.38
N GLN A 119 12.73 -5.04 -4.42
CA GLN A 119 12.59 -6.49 -4.53
C GLN A 119 11.25 -6.97 -3.98
N ASP A 120 10.38 -7.44 -4.88
CA ASP A 120 9.05 -7.97 -4.54
C ASP A 120 9.13 -9.15 -3.56
N ASN A 121 10.08 -10.07 -3.77
CA ASN A 121 10.15 -11.36 -3.06
C ASN A 121 11.03 -11.33 -1.79
N GLY A 122 11.72 -10.22 -1.51
CA GLY A 122 12.70 -10.16 -0.42
C GLY A 122 13.91 -11.08 -0.60
N GLU A 123 14.19 -11.51 -1.83
CA GLU A 123 15.38 -12.28 -2.17
C GLU A 123 16.61 -11.36 -2.12
N GLY A 124 17.30 -11.39 -0.97
CA GLY A 124 18.45 -10.54 -0.71
C GLY A 124 19.59 -10.74 -1.71
N CYS A 125 20.22 -9.63 -2.09
CA CYS A 125 21.53 -9.64 -2.75
C CYS A 125 22.58 -10.33 -1.85
N ARG A 126 23.62 -10.94 -2.46
CA ARG A 126 24.72 -11.63 -1.75
C ARG A 126 25.14 -10.87 -0.48
N PHE A 127 25.00 -11.55 0.66
CA PHE A 127 25.20 -11.01 1.99
C PHE A 127 26.70 -10.86 2.28
N ASP A 128 27.25 -9.66 2.11
CA ASP A 128 28.54 -9.28 2.69
C ASP A 128 28.26 -8.72 4.09
N MET A 129 28.47 -9.55 5.12
CA MET A 129 28.04 -9.25 6.49
C MET A 129 28.59 -7.92 7.01
N LEU A 130 29.86 -7.59 6.74
CA LEU A 130 30.48 -6.36 7.25
C LEU A 130 29.93 -5.12 6.55
N LYS A 131 29.85 -5.12 5.22
CA LYS A 131 29.26 -3.99 4.47
C LYS A 131 27.78 -3.79 4.80
N SER A 132 27.07 -4.89 5.02
CA SER A 132 25.66 -4.83 5.44
C SER A 132 25.53 -4.24 6.84
N LEU A 133 26.48 -4.46 7.74
CA LEU A 133 26.41 -3.98 9.12
C LEU A 133 26.64 -2.47 9.18
N ASP A 134 27.64 -1.94 8.47
CA ASP A 134 27.87 -0.49 8.37
C ASP A 134 26.65 0.24 7.77
N ASP A 135 26.05 -0.32 6.71
CA ASP A 135 24.83 0.23 6.12
C ASP A 135 23.63 0.15 7.08
N CYS A 136 23.48 -0.95 7.83
CA CYS A 136 22.47 -1.04 8.88
C CYS A 136 22.69 0.00 9.98
N ILE A 137 23.92 0.23 10.44
CA ILE A 137 24.24 1.27 11.44
C ILE A 137 23.85 2.65 10.90
N HIS A 138 24.14 2.91 9.62
CA HIS A 138 23.76 4.16 8.98
C HIS A 138 22.23 4.36 8.91
N VAL A 139 21.48 3.35 8.46
CA VAL A 139 20.00 3.39 8.36
C VAL A 139 19.33 3.52 9.73
N LEU A 140 19.93 2.94 10.78
CA LEU A 140 19.43 3.03 12.16
C LEU A 140 19.85 4.33 12.87
N SER A 141 20.64 5.19 12.23
CA SER A 141 21.09 6.43 12.85
C SER A 141 19.94 7.41 13.08
N CYS A 142 19.99 8.18 14.17
CA CYS A 142 18.93 9.11 14.56
C CYS A 142 18.63 10.20 13.52
N GLY A 143 19.62 10.51 12.66
CA GLY A 143 19.48 11.51 11.61
C GLY A 143 19.02 10.96 10.27
N TYR A 144 18.87 9.64 10.12
CA TYR A 144 18.59 9.02 8.83
C TYR A 144 17.26 9.48 8.23
N GLU A 145 16.25 9.69 9.08
CA GLU A 145 14.92 10.12 8.64
C GLU A 145 14.86 11.62 8.26
N ASN A 146 15.91 12.40 8.56
CA ASN A 146 15.90 13.83 8.27
C ASN A 146 15.75 14.12 6.78
N LYS A 147 14.82 15.01 6.44
CA LYS A 147 14.48 15.39 5.06
C LYS A 147 13.97 14.24 4.18
N THR A 148 13.56 13.13 4.79
CA THR A 148 12.90 12.01 4.10
C THR A 148 11.37 12.06 4.26
N GLN A 149 10.67 11.07 3.70
CA GLN A 149 9.22 10.88 3.88
C GLN A 149 8.86 9.87 4.97
N TRP A 150 9.85 9.32 5.69
CA TRP A 150 9.61 8.52 6.89
C TRP A 150 8.76 9.31 7.89
N GLY A 151 7.77 8.66 8.48
CA GLY A 151 6.85 9.31 9.40
C GLY A 151 5.73 10.12 8.76
N LYS A 152 5.82 10.46 7.47
CA LYS A 152 4.86 11.33 6.78
C LYS A 152 4.00 10.55 5.80
N GLU A 153 4.65 9.77 4.95
CA GLU A 153 4.03 8.98 3.88
C GLU A 153 4.57 7.54 3.84
N VAL A 154 5.62 7.26 4.61
CA VAL A 154 6.34 5.98 4.64
C VAL A 154 6.50 5.54 6.09
N GLY A 155 6.27 4.26 6.35
CA GLY A 155 6.40 3.65 7.66
C GLY A 155 5.21 3.93 8.58
N TRP A 156 5.48 3.98 9.87
CA TRP A 156 4.53 4.47 10.87
C TRP A 156 4.32 5.96 10.67
N ILE A 157 3.06 6.41 10.62
CA ILE A 157 2.74 7.81 10.43
C ILE A 157 2.84 8.55 11.78
N TYR A 158 3.67 9.59 11.82
CA TYR A 158 3.93 10.38 13.02
C TYR A 158 2.89 11.49 13.17
N GLY A 159 2.83 12.03 14.40
CA GLY A 159 2.03 13.23 14.68
C GLY A 159 0.60 12.95 15.12
N SER A 160 0.30 11.75 15.62
CA SER A 160 -0.92 11.50 16.39
C SER A 160 -0.63 10.63 17.61
N VAL A 161 -1.41 10.80 18.68
CA VAL A 161 -1.40 9.93 19.88
C VAL A 161 -1.96 8.53 19.58
N THR A 162 -2.68 8.38 18.47
CA THR A 162 -3.19 7.11 17.94
C THR A 162 -2.59 6.85 16.55
N GLU A 163 -1.27 6.82 16.48
CA GLU A 163 -0.52 6.58 15.24
C GLU A 163 -0.87 5.24 14.59
N ASP A 164 -1.33 4.27 15.38
CA ASP A 164 -1.80 2.98 14.93
C ASP A 164 -3.00 3.09 13.99
N ILE A 165 -4.06 3.74 14.45
CA ILE A 165 -5.28 3.97 13.67
C ILE A 165 -4.95 4.79 12.42
N LEU A 166 -4.14 5.84 12.58
CA LEU A 166 -3.76 6.73 11.48
C LEU A 166 -2.98 5.98 10.38
N THR A 167 -2.01 5.16 10.77
CA THR A 167 -1.21 4.37 9.82
C THR A 167 -2.08 3.32 9.12
N GLY A 168 -2.95 2.64 9.87
CA GLY A 168 -3.90 1.68 9.31
C GLY A 168 -4.85 2.33 8.28
N PHE A 169 -5.38 3.50 8.62
CA PHE A 169 -6.23 4.29 7.72
C PHE A 169 -5.48 4.71 6.46
N LYS A 170 -4.25 5.24 6.59
CA LYS A 170 -3.42 5.63 5.45
C LYS A 170 -3.18 4.45 4.50
N MET A 171 -2.89 3.26 5.04
CA MET A 171 -2.77 2.04 4.23
C MET A 171 -4.08 1.69 3.50
N HIS A 172 -5.23 1.83 4.16
CA HIS A 172 -6.54 1.63 3.51
C HIS A 172 -6.81 2.66 2.40
N CYS A 173 -6.42 3.93 2.57
CA CYS A 173 -6.50 4.93 1.50
C CYS A 173 -5.66 4.57 0.27
N HIS A 174 -4.54 3.87 0.46
CA HIS A 174 -3.72 3.29 -0.62
C HIS A 174 -4.33 2.02 -1.24
N GLY A 175 -5.59 1.69 -0.92
CA GLY A 175 -6.32 0.56 -1.48
C GLY A 175 -6.00 -0.79 -0.84
N TRP A 176 -5.17 -0.83 0.21
CA TRP A 176 -4.87 -2.07 0.91
C TRP A 176 -6.09 -2.56 1.68
N ARG A 177 -6.28 -3.88 1.70
CA ARG A 177 -7.30 -4.53 2.53
C ARG A 177 -6.63 -5.25 3.70
N SER A 178 -7.26 -5.17 4.86
CA SER A 178 -6.91 -5.97 6.05
C SER A 178 -7.88 -7.13 6.20
N VAL A 179 -7.55 -8.09 7.07
CA VAL A 179 -8.38 -9.26 7.34
C VAL A 179 -8.34 -9.55 8.84
N TYR A 180 -9.50 -9.78 9.45
CA TYR A 180 -9.63 -10.14 10.85
C TYR A 180 -9.66 -11.66 11.06
N CYS A 181 -8.55 -12.21 11.53
CA CYS A 181 -8.46 -13.64 11.85
C CYS A 181 -8.83 -13.91 13.32
N MET A 182 -9.81 -14.78 13.56
CA MET A 182 -10.09 -15.34 14.89
C MET A 182 -9.81 -16.85 14.91
N PRO A 183 -8.59 -17.29 15.25
CA PRO A 183 -8.29 -18.70 15.47
C PRO A 183 -9.03 -19.25 16.70
N LYS A 184 -9.22 -20.57 16.76
CA LYS A 184 -9.89 -21.25 17.89
C LYS A 184 -9.21 -20.95 19.23
N ARG A 185 -7.87 -20.92 19.25
CA ARG A 185 -7.06 -20.51 20.39
C ARG A 185 -6.59 -19.07 20.18
N PRO A 186 -6.74 -18.15 21.14
CA PRO A 186 -6.18 -16.80 21.04
C PRO A 186 -4.68 -16.88 20.77
N ALA A 187 -4.24 -16.39 19.61
CA ALA A 187 -2.83 -16.39 19.21
C ALA A 187 -2.02 -15.35 20.00
N PHE A 188 -2.66 -14.25 20.38
CA PHE A 188 -2.07 -13.17 21.16
C PHE A 188 -2.86 -13.02 22.46
N LYS A 189 -2.17 -13.09 23.60
CA LYS A 189 -2.75 -12.91 24.93
C LYS A 189 -1.81 -12.00 25.73
N GLY A 190 -2.30 -10.82 26.10
CA GLY A 190 -1.56 -9.85 26.89
C GLY A 190 -2.22 -9.59 28.23
N SER A 191 -1.49 -8.90 29.11
CA SER A 191 -2.01 -8.44 30.39
C SER A 191 -2.91 -7.22 30.21
N ALA A 192 -4.00 -7.20 30.97
CA ALA A 192 -4.97 -6.12 30.99
C ALA A 192 -4.70 -5.21 32.20
N PRO A 193 -4.66 -3.87 32.05
CA PRO A 193 -4.64 -2.99 33.21
C PRO A 193 -5.77 -3.32 34.20
N ILE A 194 -5.38 -3.48 35.46
CA ILE A 194 -6.24 -3.93 36.57
C ILE A 194 -6.81 -2.78 37.38
N ASN A 195 -6.21 -1.58 37.30
CA ASN A 195 -6.69 -0.39 37.97
C ASN A 195 -7.58 0.45 37.04
N LEU A 196 -8.50 1.21 37.63
CA LEU A 196 -9.44 2.06 36.89
C LEU A 196 -8.73 3.25 36.24
N THR A 197 -7.75 3.86 36.91
CA THR A 197 -7.05 5.05 36.45
C THR A 197 -6.35 4.84 35.10
N ASP A 198 -5.60 3.75 34.95
CA ASP A 198 -4.91 3.39 33.71
C ASP A 198 -5.89 3.11 32.58
N ARG A 199 -7.05 2.51 32.90
CA ARG A 199 -8.11 2.27 31.92
C ARG A 199 -8.74 3.57 31.46
N LEU A 200 -9.02 4.51 32.36
CA LEU A 200 -9.55 5.82 32.00
C LEU A 200 -8.55 6.62 31.18
N HIS A 201 -7.26 6.64 31.56
CA HIS A 201 -6.21 7.28 30.77
C HIS A 201 -6.07 6.65 29.37
N GLN A 202 -6.18 5.32 29.26
CA GLN A 202 -6.11 4.64 27.97
C GLN A 202 -7.28 5.05 27.07
N VAL A 203 -8.52 5.01 27.57
CA VAL A 203 -9.70 5.42 26.80
C VAL A 203 -9.63 6.90 26.42
N LEU A 204 -9.14 7.75 27.33
CA LEU A 204 -8.93 9.17 27.05
C LEU A 204 -7.92 9.39 25.92
N ARG A 205 -6.78 8.69 25.91
CA ARG A 205 -5.80 8.77 24.82
C ARG A 205 -6.40 8.36 23.48
N TRP A 206 -7.19 7.28 23.45
CA TRP A 206 -7.87 6.83 22.23
C TRP A 206 -8.91 7.84 21.74
N ALA A 207 -9.69 8.42 22.64
CA ALA A 207 -10.66 9.45 22.29
C ALA A 207 -9.98 10.70 21.73
N LEU A 208 -8.92 11.19 22.39
CA LEU A 208 -8.15 12.35 21.95
C LEU A 208 -7.53 12.12 20.57
N GLY A 209 -6.86 10.99 20.36
CA GLY A 209 -6.27 10.66 19.07
C GLY A 209 -7.31 10.49 17.96
N SER A 210 -8.49 9.94 18.28
CA SER A 210 -9.60 9.85 17.31
C SER A 210 -10.10 11.23 16.88
N VAL A 211 -10.23 12.18 17.83
CA VAL A 211 -10.61 13.57 17.53
C VAL A 211 -9.51 14.28 16.74
N GLU A 212 -8.24 14.07 17.10
CA GLU A 212 -7.09 14.60 16.38
C GLU A 212 -7.08 14.15 14.92
N ILE A 213 -7.21 12.85 14.66
CA ILE A 213 -7.28 12.29 13.30
C ILE A 213 -8.46 12.86 12.52
N PHE A 214 -9.64 12.93 13.15
CA PHE A 214 -10.85 13.46 12.53
C PHE A 214 -10.70 14.93 12.09
N LEU A 215 -10.07 15.77 12.92
CA LEU A 215 -9.84 17.18 12.61
C LEU A 215 -8.56 17.43 11.78
N SER A 216 -7.72 16.41 11.62
CA SER A 216 -6.47 16.53 10.86
C SER A 216 -6.69 16.61 9.34
N LYS A 217 -5.67 17.08 8.63
CA LYS A 217 -5.65 17.07 7.16
C LYS A 217 -5.70 15.67 6.56
N HIS A 218 -5.48 14.61 7.33
CA HIS A 218 -5.53 13.23 6.84
C HIS A 218 -6.96 12.83 6.42
N CYS A 219 -8.00 13.44 7.00
CA CYS A 219 -9.38 13.23 6.59
C CYS A 219 -9.84 14.14 5.43
N GLN A 220 -9.03 15.12 4.99
CA GLN A 220 -9.47 16.15 4.02
C GLN A 220 -9.51 15.69 2.55
N ASN A 221 -9.03 14.48 2.22
CA ASN A 221 -9.04 13.97 0.84
C ASN A 221 -10.21 13.01 0.56
N GLY A 222 -11.43 13.38 0.94
CA GLY A 222 -12.68 12.89 0.33
C GLY A 222 -12.93 11.37 0.31
N THR A 223 -12.14 10.57 1.02
CA THR A 223 -12.35 9.13 1.16
C THR A 223 -13.07 8.84 2.46
N GLY A 224 -14.38 9.12 2.43
CA GLY A 224 -15.41 8.35 3.11
C GLY A 224 -15.17 8.00 4.57
N ILE A 225 -15.12 9.02 5.45
CA ILE A 225 -15.74 8.85 6.76
C ILE A 225 -17.20 9.31 6.61
N ASP A 226 -18.00 8.50 5.92
CA ASP A 226 -19.43 8.46 6.21
C ASP A 226 -19.54 7.62 7.48
N VAL A 227 -19.54 8.29 8.64
CA VAL A 227 -20.00 7.64 9.87
C VAL A 227 -21.49 7.39 9.67
N VAL A 228 -21.84 6.14 9.35
CA VAL A 228 -23.18 5.60 9.55
C VAL A 228 -23.35 5.25 11.02
#